data_AF-X1UVW0-F1
#
_entry.id   AF-X1UVW0-F1
#
_cell.length_a   1.000
_cell.length_b   1.000
_cell.length_c   1.000
_cell.angle_alpha   90.00
_cell.angle_beta   90.00
_cell.angle_gamma   90.00
#
_symmetry.space_group_name_H-M   'P 1'
#
loop_
_entity.id
_entity.type
_entity.pdbx_description
1 polymer ?
#
loop_
_entity_poly.entity_id
_entity_poly.type
_entity_poly.pdbx_seq_one_letter_code
_entity_poly.pdbx_strand_id
1 'polypeptide(L)'
;RETALKGGFLPMCEFDGENDAVFPEYDNEGNRFGEYVMDRGVHADLPLENIDKIFKEKYPFYVLYKKGHNLKQIKEKTLTYKK
;
A
#
# COMPACT_ATOMS: atom_id res chain seq x y z
N ARG A 1 -13.42 5.22 -13.59
CA ARG A 1 -14.08 4.06 -14.23
C ARG A 1 -13.64 3.79 -15.67
N GLU A 2 -13.87 4.68 -16.63
CA GLU A 2 -13.61 4.42 -18.07
C GLU A 2 -12.17 4.02 -18.40
N THR A 3 -11.18 4.69 -17.81
CA THR A 3 -9.75 4.37 -18.01
C THR A 3 -9.40 2.95 -17.55
N ALA A 4 -9.96 2.49 -16.42
CA ALA A 4 -9.72 1.15 -15.90
C ALA A 4 -10.26 0.09 -16.85
N LEU A 5 -11.51 0.29 -17.32
CA LEU A 5 -12.15 -0.59 -18.30
C LEU A 5 -11.38 -0.63 -19.62
N LYS A 6 -10.90 0.52 -20.10
CA LYS A 6 -10.06 0.60 -21.30
C LYS A 6 -8.74 -0.18 -21.17
N GLY A 7 -8.22 -0.26 -19.95
CA GLY A 7 -7.03 -1.06 -19.63
C GLY A 7 -7.29 -2.53 -19.34
N GLY A 8 -8.55 -2.99 -19.34
CA GLY A 8 -8.92 -4.37 -18.98
C GLY A 8 -8.96 -4.63 -17.47
N PHE A 9 -8.95 -3.59 -16.64
CA PHE A 9 -9.01 -3.69 -15.18
C PHE A 9 -10.41 -3.37 -14.65
N LEU A 10 -10.78 -3.95 -13.51
CA LEU A 10 -11.95 -3.49 -12.76
C LEU A 10 -11.66 -2.05 -12.24
N PRO A 11 -12.66 -1.16 -12.13
CA PRO A 11 -12.48 0.11 -11.42
C PRO A 11 -12.05 -0.22 -9.99
N MET A 12 -10.86 0.27 -9.60
CA MET A 12 -10.26 -0.23 -8.36
C MET A 12 -11.12 0.13 -7.13
N CYS A 13 -11.69 1.32 -7.05
CA CYS A 13 -12.77 1.63 -6.13
C CYS A 13 -13.61 2.77 -6.71
N GLU A 14 -14.86 2.88 -6.28
CA GLU A 14 -15.71 4.04 -6.56
C GLU A 14 -15.67 4.95 -5.32
N PHE A 15 -15.52 6.25 -5.56
CA PHE A 15 -15.52 7.26 -4.50
C PHE A 15 -16.70 8.20 -4.73
N ASP A 16 -17.74 8.03 -3.93
CA ASP A 16 -18.95 8.87 -3.95
C ASP A 16 -18.89 10.00 -2.90
N GLY A 17 -17.90 9.97 -2.01
CA GLY A 17 -17.71 10.93 -0.92
C GLY A 17 -18.61 10.71 0.29
N GLU A 18 -19.46 9.69 0.28
CA GLU A 18 -20.39 9.34 1.37
C GLU A 18 -20.08 7.97 1.97
N ASN A 19 -19.78 6.99 1.12
CA ASN A 19 -19.50 5.63 1.48
C ASN A 19 -17.99 5.32 1.40
N ASP A 20 -17.58 4.27 2.11
CA ASP A 20 -16.20 3.80 2.08
C ASP A 20 -15.80 3.33 0.68
N ALA A 21 -14.67 3.86 0.19
CA ALA A 21 -14.07 3.44 -1.08
C ALA A 21 -13.34 2.10 -0.90
N VAL A 22 -14.10 1.01 -0.92
CA VAL A 22 -13.59 -0.36 -0.80
C VAL A 22 -13.24 -0.96 -2.15
N PHE A 23 -12.15 -1.74 -2.19
CA PHE A 23 -11.78 -2.54 -3.35
C PHE A 23 -12.76 -3.72 -3.53
N PRO A 24 -13.06 -4.10 -4.78
CA PRO A 24 -13.80 -5.31 -5.12
C PRO A 24 -13.13 -6.57 -4.56
N GLU A 25 -13.93 -7.52 -4.09
CA GLU A 25 -13.44 -8.81 -3.58
C GLU A 25 -12.91 -9.72 -4.70
N TYR A 26 -13.42 -9.55 -5.92
CA TYR A 26 -13.12 -10.39 -7.08
C TYR A 26 -12.71 -9.55 -8.30
N ASP A 27 -11.84 -10.11 -9.13
CA ASP A 27 -11.49 -9.54 -10.42
C ASP A 27 -12.53 -9.87 -11.51
N ASN A 28 -12.27 -9.43 -12.74
CA ASN A 28 -13.13 -9.68 -13.91
C ASN A 28 -13.29 -11.18 -14.26
N GLU A 29 -12.34 -12.02 -13.85
CA GLU A 29 -12.30 -13.46 -14.15
C GLU A 29 -12.88 -14.30 -13.00
N GLY A 30 -13.28 -13.65 -11.89
CA GLY A 30 -13.80 -14.31 -10.69
C GLY A 30 -12.71 -14.81 -9.74
N ASN A 31 -11.45 -14.44 -9.93
CA ASN A 31 -10.40 -14.73 -8.95
C ASN A 31 -10.50 -13.75 -7.78
N ARG A 32 -10.09 -14.19 -6.58
CA ARG A 32 -10.03 -13.29 -5.41
C ARG A 32 -8.98 -12.20 -5.65
N PHE A 33 -9.42 -10.94 -5.53
CA PHE A 33 -8.57 -9.77 -5.68
C PHE A 33 -8.02 -9.29 -4.33
N GLY A 34 -8.89 -9.09 -3.35
CA GLY A 34 -8.52 -8.66 -2.00
C GLY A 34 -9.67 -8.78 -1.02
N GLU A 35 -9.36 -9.06 0.24
CA GLU A 35 -10.36 -9.20 1.31
C GLU A 35 -10.00 -8.25 2.46
N TYR A 36 -11.01 -7.54 2.97
CA TYR A 36 -10.88 -6.69 4.14
C TYR A 36 -11.13 -7.51 5.41
N VAL A 37 -10.05 -7.95 6.04
CA VAL A 37 -10.12 -8.87 7.20
C VAL A 37 -10.45 -8.14 8.51
N MET A 38 -10.08 -6.87 8.65
CA MET A 38 -10.22 -6.14 9.90
C MET A 38 -10.30 -4.63 9.68
N ASP A 39 -11.32 -4.00 10.28
CA ASP A 39 -11.39 -2.55 10.46
C ASP A 39 -10.66 -2.14 11.75
N ARG A 40 -9.81 -1.12 11.66
CA ARG A 40 -9.06 -0.54 12.79
C ARG A 40 -9.68 0.75 13.33
N GLY A 41 -10.84 1.14 12.81
CA GLY A 41 -11.67 2.24 13.26
C GLY A 41 -11.17 3.62 12.85
N VAL A 42 -11.95 4.63 13.24
CA VAL A 42 -11.68 6.05 12.99
C VAL A 42 -10.89 6.64 14.18
N HIS A 43 -9.83 7.39 13.88
CA HIS A 43 -9.00 8.04 14.89
C HIS A 43 -9.01 9.56 14.67
N ALA A 44 -9.10 10.33 15.75
CA ALA A 44 -9.05 11.79 15.69
C ALA A 44 -7.66 12.31 15.27
N ASP A 45 -6.61 11.60 15.68
CA ASP A 45 -5.21 11.85 15.36
C ASP A 45 -4.54 10.58 14.84
N LEU A 46 -3.35 10.70 14.23
CA LEU A 46 -2.58 9.55 13.75
C LEU A 46 -2.12 8.66 14.92
N PRO A 47 -2.58 7.39 15.03
CA PRO A 47 -2.19 6.48 16.12
C PRO A 47 -0.80 5.87 15.88
N LEU A 48 0.22 6.73 15.81
CA LEU A 48 1.57 6.37 15.38
C LEU A 48 2.22 5.30 16.27
N GLU A 49 1.99 5.36 17.58
CA GLU A 49 2.51 4.37 18.53
C GLU A 49 1.96 2.96 18.26
N ASN A 50 0.68 2.86 17.93
CA ASN A 50 0.04 1.59 17.60
C ASN A 50 0.57 1.04 16.28
N ILE A 51 0.76 1.90 15.27
CA ILE A 51 1.34 1.53 13.99
C ILE A 51 2.77 0.98 14.21
N ASP A 52 3.63 1.71 14.93
CA ASP A 52 5.01 1.26 15.22
C ASP A 52 5.03 -0.08 15.97
N LYS A 53 4.14 -0.25 16.96
CA LYS A 53 4.01 -1.51 17.72
C LYS A 53 3.64 -2.68 16.80
N ILE A 54 2.60 -2.54 15.98
CA ILE A 54 2.13 -3.59 15.06
C ILE A 54 3.21 -3.92 14.03
N PHE A 55 3.90 -2.92 13.49
CA PHE A 55 4.94 -3.14 12.51
C PHE A 55 6.12 -3.93 13.08
N LYS A 56 6.54 -3.62 14.31
CA LYS A 56 7.57 -4.40 15.02
C LYS A 56 7.14 -5.86 15.25
N GLU A 57 5.86 -6.11 15.54
CA GLU A 57 5.33 -7.45 15.78
C GLU A 57 5.22 -8.27 14.48
N LYS A 58 4.64 -7.70 13.43
CA LYS A 58 4.30 -8.42 12.19
C LYS A 58 5.44 -8.45 11.16
N TYR A 59 6.36 -7.49 11.22
CA TYR A 59 7.44 -7.35 10.24
C TYR A 59 8.79 -7.27 10.96
N PRO A 60 9.44 -8.41 11.27
CA PRO A 60 10.71 -8.43 12.00
C PRO A 60 11.82 -7.55 11.39
N PHE A 61 11.85 -7.41 10.06
CA PHE A 61 12.81 -6.56 9.35
C PHE A 61 12.59 -5.06 9.60
N TYR A 62 11.38 -4.64 10.00
CA TYR A 62 11.07 -3.24 10.32
C TYR A 62 12.00 -2.68 11.42
N VAL A 63 12.33 -3.52 12.41
CA VAL A 63 13.24 -3.15 13.51
C VAL A 63 14.66 -2.88 13.00
N LEU A 64 15.11 -3.61 11.98
CA LEU A 64 16.44 -3.45 11.39
C LEU A 64 16.54 -2.15 10.59
N TYR A 65 15.50 -1.83 9.80
CA TYR A 65 15.47 -0.60 9.02
C TYR A 65 15.34 0.67 9.87
N LYS A 66 14.67 0.59 11.03
CA LYS A 66 14.58 1.70 11.99
C LYS A 66 15.93 2.09 12.60
N LYS A 67 16.91 1.17 12.66
CA LYS A 67 18.26 1.44 13.15
C LYS A 67 19.13 2.25 12.17
N GLY A 68 18.59 2.61 11.01
CA GLY A 68 19.27 3.38 9.99
C GLY A 68 20.01 2.47 9.00
N HIS A 69 19.96 2.84 7.73
CA HIS A 69 20.80 2.24 6.71
C HIS A 69 22.15 2.94 6.69
N ASN A 70 23.24 2.17 6.62
CA ASN A 70 24.53 2.68 6.17
C ASN A 70 24.44 2.96 4.66
N LEU A 71 23.85 4.09 4.29
CA LEU A 71 23.85 4.56 2.90
C LEU A 71 25.30 4.86 2.52
N LYS A 72 25.92 3.96 1.74
CA LYS A 72 27.22 4.26 1.12
C LYS A 72 27.00 5.41 0.15
N GLN A 73 27.69 6.52 0.36
CA GLN A 73 27.68 7.63 -0.58
C GLN A 73 28.29 7.16 -1.91
N ILE A 74 27.46 7.02 -2.94
CA ILE A 74 27.91 6.69 -4.29
C ILE A 74 28.57 7.95 -4.84
N LYS A 75 29.89 7.93 -5.05
CA LYS A 75 30.66 9.10 -5.53
C LYS A 75 30.35 9.44 -7.00
N GLU A 76 29.90 8.47 -7.79
CA GLU A 76 29.63 8.67 -9.21
C GLU A 76 28.21 8.19 -9.57
N LYS A 77 27.35 9.15 -9.91
CA LYS A 77 26.02 8.91 -10.47
C LYS A 77 26.10 8.88 -12.00
N THR A 78 26.71 7.85 -12.57
CA THR A 78 26.54 7.57 -14.01
C THR A 78 25.23 6.80 -14.20
N LEU A 79 24.14 7.55 -14.42
CA LEU A 79 22.88 6.98 -14.91
C LEU A 79 23.07 6.58 -16.37
N THR A 80 23.42 5.32 -16.62
CA THR A 80 23.37 4.75 -17.96
C THR A 80 21.96 4.24 -18.24
N TYR A 81 21.21 4.99 -19.03
CA TYR A 81 19.98 4.51 -19.67
C TYR A 81 20.38 3.51 -20.76
N LYS A 82 20.05 2.23 -20.60
CA LYS A 82 20.04 1.32 -21.75
C LYS A 82 18.82 1.68 -22.59
N LYS A 83 19.08 2.18 -23.80
CA LYS A 83 18.07 2.41 -24.84
C LYS A 83 17.56 1.09 -25.38
#